data_AF-A0A1F4XGA6-F1
#
_entry.id   AF-A0A1F4XGA6-F1
#
_cell.length_a   1.000
_cell.length_b   1.000
_cell.length_c   1.000
_cell.angle_alpha   90.00
_cell.angle_beta   90.00
_cell.angle_gamma   90.00
#
_symmetry.space_group_name_H-M   'P 1'
#
loop_
_entity.id
_entity.type
_entity.pdbx_description
1 polymer ?
#
loop_
_entity_poly.entity_id
_entity_poly.type
_entity_poly.pdbx_seq_one_letter_code
_entity_poly.pdbx_strand_id
1 'polypeptide(L)'
;MNLNKVPKQFCDNVLAARAKEYFVVGMLVGEAGTFYSLTPQHFKRLVQSLSHQLAGYEKEHGTIDTAWVPGVKSPIQTQDLKEGEGEK
;
A
#
# COMPACT_ATOMS: atom_id res chain seq x y z
N MET A 1 16.91 17.32 -0.84
CA MET A 1 15.48 17.65 -0.59
C MET A 1 15.24 17.50 0.90
N ASN A 2 14.69 18.51 1.60
CA ASN A 2 14.46 18.42 3.05
C ASN A 2 13.10 17.75 3.31
N LEU A 3 13.13 16.49 3.76
CA LEU A 3 11.95 15.67 4.04
C LEU A 3 11.04 16.28 5.12
N ASN A 4 11.55 17.16 5.99
CA ASN A 4 10.76 17.81 7.04
C ASN A 4 9.88 18.95 6.52
N LYS A 5 10.14 19.47 5.32
CA LYS A 5 9.37 20.57 4.72
C LYS A 5 8.35 20.11 3.67
N VAL A 6 8.33 18.82 3.35
CA VAL A 6 7.32 18.26 2.45
C VAL A 6 6.04 18.06 3.26
N PRO A 7 4.87 18.59 2.83
CA PRO A 7 3.61 18.27 3.48
C PRO A 7 3.40 16.75 3.40
N LYS A 8 3.53 16.07 4.54
CA LYS A 8 3.36 14.62 4.64
C LYS A 8 1.91 14.35 4.96
N GLN A 9 1.22 13.62 4.07
CA GLN A 9 -0.05 13.00 4.40
C GLN A 9 0.21 11.54 4.77
N PHE A 10 -0.50 11.05 5.79
CA PHE A 10 -0.45 9.64 6.13
C PHE A 10 -1.18 8.86 5.02
N CYS A 11 -0.46 7.91 4.43
CA CYS A 11 -1.02 7.03 3.41
C CYS A 11 -1.84 5.96 4.12
N ASP A 12 -3.15 5.93 3.85
CA ASP A 12 -4.06 4.98 4.48
C ASP A 12 -3.95 3.60 3.85
N ASN A 13 -3.63 3.55 2.55
CA ASN A 13 -3.51 2.28 1.83
C ASN A 13 -2.55 2.38 0.64
N VAL A 14 -1.77 1.32 0.44
CA VAL A 14 -0.87 1.15 -0.70
C VAL A 14 -1.30 -0.08 -1.48
N LEU A 15 -1.66 0.12 -2.75
CA LEU A 15 -2.04 -0.94 -3.67
C LEU A 15 -0.92 -1.14 -4.69
N ALA A 16 -0.55 -2.39 -4.96
CA ALA A 16 0.34 -2.73 -6.04
C ALA A 16 -0.29 -3.80 -6.93
N ALA A 17 -0.36 -3.53 -8.22
CA ALA A 17 -0.86 -4.45 -9.23
C ALA A 17 0.16 -4.59 -10.37
N ARG A 18 0.01 -5.65 -11.18
CA ARG A 18 0.89 -5.88 -12.33
C ARG A 18 0.07 -6.17 -13.59
N ALA A 19 0.48 -5.56 -14.69
CA ALA A 19 0.09 -5.92 -16.04
C ALA A 19 1.25 -6.68 -16.72
N LYS A 20 1.07 -7.07 -17.99
CA LYS A 20 2.10 -7.81 -18.74
C LYS A 20 3.39 -7.00 -18.92
N GLU A 21 3.28 -5.68 -19.03
CA GLU A 21 4.40 -4.81 -19.43
C GLU A 21 4.80 -3.77 -18.37
N TYR A 22 3.96 -3.54 -17.37
CA TYR A 22 4.17 -2.53 -16.34
C TYR A 22 3.56 -2.95 -15.01
N PHE A 23 4.01 -2.30 -13.95
CA PHE A 23 3.45 -2.38 -12.60
C PHE A 23 2.70 -1.09 -12.31
N VAL A 24 1.63 -1.17 -11.53
CA VAL A 24 0.89 0.00 -11.05
C VAL A 24 1.00 0.03 -9.53
N VAL A 25 1.38 1.19 -8.99
CA VAL A 25 1.35 1.45 -7.55
C VAL A 25 0.39 2.59 -7.29
N GLY A 26 -0.62 2.35 -6.46
CA GLY A 26 -1.56 3.34 -5.98
C GLY A 26 -1.30 3.67 -4.51
N MET A 27 -1.23 4.96 -4.17
CA MET A 27 -1.21 5.44 -2.79
C MET A 27 -2.49 6.22 -2.54
N LEU A 28 -3.24 5.80 -1.52
CA LEU A 28 -4.58 6.30 -1.19
C LEU A 28 -4.55 7.06 0.15
N VAL A 29 -5.23 8.20 0.19
CA VAL A 29 -5.46 9.04 1.37
C VAL A 29 -6.94 9.43 1.36
N GLY A 30 -7.74 8.86 2.26
CA GLY A 30 -9.20 8.94 2.22
C GLY A 30 -9.75 8.45 0.87
N GLU A 31 -10.50 9.31 0.18
CA GLU A 31 -11.05 9.04 -1.15
C GLU A 31 -10.10 9.42 -2.30
N ALA A 32 -8.99 10.11 -2.00
CA ALA A 32 -8.02 10.53 -3.00
C ALA A 32 -6.96 9.45 -3.22
N GLY A 33 -6.70 9.10 -4.48
CA GLY A 33 -5.68 8.12 -4.85
C GLY A 33 -4.81 8.62 -6.00
N THR A 34 -3.49 8.53 -5.84
CA THR A 34 -2.56 8.75 -6.96
C THR A 34 -1.99 7.42 -7.41
N PHE A 35 -2.08 7.15 -8.71
CA PHE A 35 -1.60 5.91 -9.32
C PHE A 35 -0.44 6.20 -10.26
N TYR A 36 0.62 5.39 -10.14
CA TYR A 36 1.82 5.49 -10.95
C TYR A 36 2.08 4.18 -11.67
N SER A 37 2.34 4.28 -12.98
CA SER A 37 2.80 3.15 -13.78
C SER A 37 4.33 3.12 -13.80
N LEU A 38 4.89 1.95 -13.50
CA LEU A 38 6.32 1.70 -13.38
C LEU A 38 6.72 0.61 -14.36
N THR A 39 7.83 0.80 -15.08
CA THR A 39 8.43 -0.30 -15.83
C THR A 39 8.99 -1.36 -14.87
N PRO A 40 9.17 -2.62 -15.31
CA PRO A 40 9.67 -3.69 -14.44
C PRO A 40 11.02 -3.36 -13.76
N GLN A 41 11.90 -2.66 -14.47
CA GLN A 41 13.20 -2.22 -13.93
C GLN A 41 13.05 -1.20 -12.81
N HIS A 42 12.16 -0.21 -12.97
CA HIS A 42 11.89 0.79 -11.93
C HIS A 42 11.19 0.18 -10.72
N PHE A 43 10.22 -0.71 -10.95
CA PHE A 43 9.55 -1.41 -9.86
C PHE A 43 10.53 -2.25 -9.02
N LYS A 44 11.46 -2.97 -9.66
CA LYS A 44 12.50 -3.73 -8.95
C LYS A 44 13.40 -2.85 -8.09
N ARG A 45 13.82 -1.69 -8.60
CA ARG A 45 14.62 -0.71 -7.84
C ARG A 45 13.83 -0.13 -6.66
N LEU A 46 12.53 0.13 -6.85
CA LEU A 46 11.64 0.59 -5.78
C LEU A 46 11.59 -0.44 -4.63
N VAL A 47 11.33 -1.71 -4.94
CA VAL A 47 11.28 -2.77 -3.92
C VAL A 47 12.60 -2.89 -3.17
N GLN A 48 13.74 -2.88 -3.86
CA GLN A 48 15.06 -2.94 -3.23
C GLN A 48 15.30 -1.76 -2.27
N SER A 49 14.92 -0.55 -2.69
CA SER A 49 15.01 0.64 -1.84
C SER A 49 14.13 0.53 -0.60
N LEU A 50 12.87 0.13 -0.76
CA LEU A 50 11.92 -0.03 0.35
C LEU A 50 12.40 -1.09 1.35
N SER A 51 12.86 -2.25 0.88
CA SER A 51 13.40 -3.30 1.76
C SER A 51 14.63 -2.82 2.53
N HIS A 52 15.50 -2.03 1.90
CA HIS A 52 16.67 -1.47 2.58
C HIS A 52 16.28 -0.48 3.68
N GLN A 53 15.34 0.42 3.40
CA GLN A 53 14.84 1.39 4.39
C GLN A 53 14.14 0.69 5.56
N LEU A 54 13.29 -0.30 5.27
CA LEU A 54 12.62 -1.10 6.30
C LEU A 54 13.63 -1.82 7.19
N ALA A 55 14.61 -2.51 6.59
CA ALA A 55 15.64 -3.22 7.36
C ALA A 55 16.51 -2.27 8.21
N GLY A 56 16.74 -1.03 7.77
CA GLY A 56 17.39 -0.01 8.57
C GLY A 56 16.54 0.39 9.78
N TYR A 57 15.27 0.68 9.54
CA TYR A 57 14.32 1.05 10.59
C TYR A 57 14.17 -0.05 11.65
N GLU A 58 14.01 -1.31 11.24
CA GLU A 58 13.83 -2.43 12.18
C GLU A 58 15.06 -2.69 13.05
N LYS A 59 16.27 -2.39 12.55
CA LYS A 59 17.50 -2.48 13.37
C LYS A 59 17.53 -1.45 14.49
N GLU A 60 16.95 -0.28 14.26
CA GLU A 60 16.95 0.84 15.21
C GLU A 60 15.77 0.79 16.18
N HIS A 61 14.62 0.29 15.72
CA HIS A 61 13.35 0.38 16.45
C HIS A 61 12.72 -0.97 16.83
N GLY A 62 13.36 -2.08 16.45
CA GLY A 62 12.84 -3.43 16.65
C GLY A 62 12.08 -3.96 15.45
N THR A 63 11.98 -5.29 15.36
CA THR A 63 11.32 -5.99 14.25
C THR A 63 9.82 -5.71 14.24
N ILE A 64 9.28 -5.47 13.05
CA ILE A 64 7.86 -5.28 12.84
C ILE A 64 7.25 -6.65 12.51
N ASP A 65 6.56 -7.24 13.47
CA ASP A 65 5.82 -8.48 13.25
C ASP A 65 4.45 -8.14 12.64
N THR A 66 4.38 -8.08 11.31
CA THR A 66 3.13 -7.85 10.59
C THR A 66 3.02 -8.84 9.44
N ALA A 67 2.06 -9.75 9.53
CA ALA A 67 1.76 -10.70 8.48
C ALA A 67 0.95 -10.02 7.36
N TRP A 68 1.49 -10.00 6.14
CA TRP A 68 0.71 -9.63 4.97
C TRP A 68 -0.27 -10.77 4.64
N VAL A 69 -1.56 -10.53 4.86
CA VAL A 69 -2.62 -11.50 4.52
C VAL A 69 -3.23 -11.12 3.17
N PRO A 70 -3.00 -11.89 2.10
CA PRO A 70 -3.67 -11.63 0.82
C PRO A 70 -5.18 -11.75 1.01
N GLY A 71 -5.92 -10.68 0.68
CA GLY A 71 -7.38 -10.72 0.66
C GLY A 71 -8.11 -10.21 1.90
N VAL A 72 -7.42 -9.56 2.85
CA VAL A 72 -8.11 -8.77 3.88
C VAL A 72 -8.69 -7.52 3.20
N LYS A 73 -9.97 -7.62 2.82
CA LYS A 73 -10.79 -6.47 2.45
C LYS A 73 -10.84 -5.52 3.64
N SER A 74 -10.70 -4.21 3.40
CA SER A 74 -10.85 -3.22 4.47
C SER A 74 -12.16 -3.48 5.22
N PRO A 75 -12.20 -3.44 6.57
CA PRO A 75 -13.42 -3.73 7.34
C PRO A 75 -14.64 -2.92 6.89
N ILE A 76 -14.42 -1.70 6.37
CA ILE A 76 -15.43 -0.82 5.78
C ILE A 76 -16.20 -1.49 4.61
N GLN A 77 -15.57 -2.39 3.87
CA GLN A 77 -16.20 -3.14 2.76
C GLN A 77 -17.02 -4.35 3.22
N THR A 78 -16.94 -4.72 4.51
CA THR A 78 -17.66 -5.88 5.06
C THR A 78 -19.00 -5.49 5.68
N GLN A 79 -19.23 -4.18 5.89
CA GLN A 79 -20.47 -3.69 6.50
C GLN A 79 -21.62 -3.59 5.48
N ASP A 80 -21.32 -3.36 4.19
CA ASP A 80 -22.35 -3.24 3.13
C ASP A 80 -22.90 -4.58 2.62
N LEU A 81 -22.34 -5.72 3.03
CA LEU A 81 -22.75 -7.04 2.52
C LEU A 81 -23.75 -7.79 3.42
N LYS A 82 -24.23 -7.17 4.51
CA LYS A 82 -25.12 -7.84 5.47
C LYS A 82 -26.60 -7.44 5.39
N GLU A 83 -27.01 -6.60 4.45
CA GLU A 83 -28.37 -6.04 4.44
C GLU A 83 -29.24 -6.49 3.23
N GLY A 84 -28.91 -7.61 2.57
CA GLY A 84 -29.53 -7.98 1.29
C GLY A 84 -30.06 -9.39 1.09
N GLU A 85 -29.99 -10.30 2.06
CA GLU A 85 -30.53 -11.67 1.88
C GLU A 85 -31.41 -12.09 3.06
N GLY A 86 -32.70 -11.78 2.97
CA GLY A 86 -33.70 -12.34 3.86
C GLY A 86 -35.01 -11.58 3.94
N GLU A 87 -35.82 -11.57 2.88
CA GLU A 87 -37.27 -11.56 3.08
C GLU A 87 -37.97 -12.46 2.05
N LYS A 88 -38.86 -13.29 2.59
CA LYS A 88 -39.65 -14.33 1.94
C LYS A 88 -40.78 -13.77 1.09
#